data_AF-A0A537JXA1-F1
#
_entry.id   AF-A0A537JXA1-F1
#
_cell.length_a   1.000
_cell.length_b   1.000
_cell.length_c   1.000
_cell.angle_alpha   90.00
_cell.angle_beta   90.00
_cell.angle_gamma   90.00
#
_symmetry.space_group_name_H-M   'P 1'
#
loop_
_entity.id
_entity.type
_entity.pdbx_description
1 polymer ?
#
loop_
_entity_poly.entity_id
_entity_poly.type
_entity_poly.pdbx_seq_one_letter_code
_entity_poly.pdbx_strand_id
1 'polypeptide(L)'
;MRAALRWCGAVAVGVAAFEGLDLAASRVPILSWLTLASPFAAGAAAAWSAGPGIVSPLLAAAAVPWARIGVDRAVGMLRGVALPPEIGPLVIAFFGVSWTGMSVGAGAALAVARRVAGRAARGRASTAAPRA
;
A
#
# COMPACT_ATOMS: atom_id res chain seq x y z
N MET A 1 -16.07 6.98 14.03
CA MET A 1 -16.21 7.69 12.72
C MET A 1 -14.88 8.22 12.18
N ARG A 2 -14.13 9.09 12.90
CA ARG A 2 -12.84 9.64 12.41
C ARG A 2 -11.78 8.59 12.04
N ALA A 3 -11.64 7.53 12.84
CA ALA A 3 -10.66 6.47 12.58
C ALA A 3 -10.97 5.68 11.29
N ALA A 4 -12.24 5.35 11.06
CA ALA A 4 -12.69 4.69 9.84
C ALA A 4 -12.45 5.55 8.60
N LEU A 5 -12.79 6.85 8.65
CA LEU A 5 -12.53 7.77 7.54
C LEU A 5 -11.03 7.93 7.25
N ARG A 6 -10.18 7.98 8.28
CA ARG A 6 -8.72 7.99 8.11
C ARG A 6 -8.20 6.71 7.48
N TRP A 7 -8.73 5.56 7.89
CA TRP A 7 -8.37 4.28 7.32
C TRP A 7 -8.79 4.19 5.85
N CYS A 8 -10.03 4.56 5.51
CA CYS A 8 -10.50 4.61 4.12
C CYS A 8 -9.67 5.57 3.29
N GLY A 9 -9.34 6.76 3.82
CA GLY A 9 -8.47 7.72 3.16
C GLY A 9 -7.08 7.16 2.90
N ALA A 10 -6.52 6.40 3.84
CA ALA A 10 -5.21 5.76 3.67
C ALA A 10 -5.22 4.69 2.57
N VAL A 11 -6.28 3.87 2.50
CA VAL A 11 -6.48 2.90 1.42
C VAL A 11 -6.62 3.63 0.08
N ALA A 12 -7.39 4.71 0.02
CA ALA A 12 -7.55 5.51 -1.19
C ALA A 12 -6.23 6.11 -1.69
N VAL A 13 -5.38 6.61 -0.77
CA VAL A 13 -4.02 7.09 -1.11
C VAL A 13 -3.17 5.97 -1.70
N GLY A 14 -3.23 4.77 -1.11
CA GLY A 14 -2.52 3.60 -1.63
C GLY A 14 -3.00 3.23 -3.04
N VAL A 15 -4.31 3.14 -3.26
CA VAL A 15 -4.89 2.83 -4.58
C VAL A 15 -4.49 3.89 -5.62
N ALA A 16 -4.55 5.18 -5.27
CA ALA A 16 -4.13 6.26 -6.16
C ALA A 16 -2.64 6.17 -6.54
N ALA A 17 -1.78 5.83 -5.58
CA ALA A 17 -0.36 5.60 -5.85
C ALA A 17 -0.13 4.39 -6.76
N PHE A 18 -0.87 3.30 -6.56
CA PHE A 18 -0.83 2.12 -7.41
C PHE A 18 -1.18 2.49 -8.86
N GLU A 19 -2.35 3.10 -9.05
CA GLU A 19 -2.87 3.51 -10.37
C GLU A 19 -1.94 4.51 -11.07
N GLY A 20 -1.41 5.49 -10.33
CA GLY A 20 -0.51 6.49 -10.88
C GLY A 20 0.78 5.87 -11.41
N LEU A 21 1.33 4.88 -10.71
CA LEU A 21 2.55 4.18 -11.13
C LEU A 21 2.31 3.28 -12.34
N ASP A 22 1.19 2.54 -12.37
CA ASP A 22 0.82 1.71 -13.51
C ASP A 22 0.49 2.57 -14.75
N LEU A 23 -0.15 3.73 -14.54
CA LEU A 23 -0.39 4.70 -15.62
C LEU A 23 0.93 5.28 -16.16
N ALA A 24 1.90 5.56 -15.29
CA ALA A 24 3.21 6.01 -15.73
C ALA A 24 3.95 4.91 -16.52
N ALA A 25 3.86 3.66 -16.05
CA ALA A 25 4.44 2.49 -16.71
C ALA A 25 3.86 2.26 -18.11
N SER A 26 2.55 2.46 -18.27
CA SER A 26 1.88 2.29 -19.57
C SER A 26 2.17 3.40 -20.58
N ARG A 27 2.58 4.59 -20.11
CA ARG A 27 2.90 5.74 -20.98
C ARG A 27 4.38 5.84 -21.34
N VAL A 28 5.28 5.30 -20.53
CA VAL A 28 6.72 5.42 -20.73
C VAL A 28 7.39 4.04 -20.69
N PRO A 29 7.92 3.52 -21.81
CA PRO A 29 8.45 2.15 -21.89
C PRO A 29 9.57 1.85 -20.88
N ILE A 30 10.45 2.82 -20.61
CA ILE A 30 11.54 2.66 -19.63
C ILE A 30 11.03 2.52 -18.18
N LEU A 31 9.77 2.90 -17.93
CA LEU A 31 9.11 2.79 -16.63
C LEU A 31 8.24 1.53 -16.50
N SER A 32 8.26 0.61 -17.46
CA SER A 32 7.50 -0.65 -17.43
C SER A 32 7.77 -1.51 -16.19
N TRP A 33 8.95 -1.37 -15.58
CA TRP A 33 9.28 -2.04 -14.31
C TRP A 33 8.44 -1.54 -13.13
N LEU A 34 7.86 -0.34 -13.21
CA LEU A 34 7.04 0.23 -12.13
C LEU A 34 5.81 -0.64 -11.83
N THR A 35 5.27 -1.37 -12.80
CA THR A 35 4.14 -2.31 -12.59
C THR A 35 4.49 -3.43 -11.61
N LEU A 36 5.78 -3.77 -11.48
CA LEU A 36 6.26 -4.75 -10.49
C LEU A 36 6.43 -4.13 -9.10
N ALA A 37 6.77 -2.85 -9.04
CA ALA A 37 7.03 -2.12 -7.80
C ALA A 37 5.79 -1.39 -7.24
N SER A 38 4.76 -1.19 -8.06
CA SER A 38 3.56 -0.44 -7.70
C SER A 38 2.82 -1.00 -6.49
N PRO A 39 2.68 -2.34 -6.28
CA PRO A 39 2.04 -2.86 -5.07
C PRO A 39 2.83 -2.52 -3.80
N PHE A 40 4.17 -2.52 -3.88
CA PHE A 40 5.03 -2.19 -2.76
C PHE A 40 4.91 -0.71 -2.39
N ALA A 41 5.05 0.19 -3.39
CA ALA A 41 4.93 1.63 -3.18
C ALA A 41 3.53 2.02 -2.67
N ALA A 42 2.48 1.40 -3.20
CA ALA A 42 1.11 1.60 -2.77
C ALA A 42 0.88 1.17 -1.32
N GLY A 43 1.43 0.02 -0.92
CA GLY A 43 1.39 -0.45 0.47
C GLY A 43 2.13 0.47 1.43
N ALA A 44 3.30 0.99 1.04
CA ALA A 44 4.03 1.98 1.82
C ALA A 44 3.26 3.29 1.98
N ALA A 45 2.64 3.79 0.89
CA ALA A 45 1.84 5.02 0.90
C ALA A 45 0.61 4.89 1.81
N ALA A 46 -0.10 3.75 1.76
CA ALA A 46 -1.22 3.45 2.64
C ALA A 46 -0.79 3.31 4.11
N ALA A 47 0.29 2.56 4.38
CA ALA A 47 0.81 2.42 5.73
C ALA A 47 1.28 3.77 6.31
N TRP A 48 1.86 4.63 5.46
CA TRP A 48 2.33 5.95 5.87
C TRP A 48 1.16 6.86 6.28
N SER A 49 0.14 6.93 5.42
CA SER A 49 -1.05 7.77 5.59
C SER A 49 -2.02 7.29 6.69
N ALA A 50 -2.05 5.98 6.98
CA ALA A 50 -2.80 5.42 8.10
C ALA A 50 -2.34 5.94 9.48
N GLY A 51 -1.10 6.46 9.56
CA GLY A 51 -0.56 7.11 10.75
C GLY A 51 0.29 6.20 11.63
N PRO A 52 0.46 6.55 12.92
CA PRO A 52 1.31 5.81 13.85
C PRO A 52 0.67 4.48 14.28
N GLY A 53 1.50 3.52 14.69
CA GLY A 53 1.08 2.17 15.05
C GLY A 53 1.54 1.13 14.03
N ILE A 54 1.07 -0.11 14.21
CA ILE A 54 1.47 -1.27 13.38
C ILE A 54 0.26 -1.88 12.71
N VAL A 55 -0.78 -2.22 13.49
CA VAL A 55 -1.94 -2.98 12.99
C VAL A 55 -2.72 -2.20 11.93
N SER A 56 -3.16 -0.97 12.23
CA SER A 56 -3.94 -0.17 11.28
C SER A 56 -3.18 0.13 9.96
N PRO A 57 -1.87 0.51 9.99
CA PRO A 57 -1.06 0.64 8.77
C PRO A 57 -0.92 -0.65 7.96
N LEU A 58 -0.70 -1.80 8.60
CA LEU A 58 -0.59 -3.08 7.89
C LEU A 58 -1.92 -3.52 7.29
N LEU A 59 -3.04 -3.31 8.00
CA LEU A 59 -4.38 -3.57 7.48
C LEU A 59 -4.72 -2.67 6.30
N ALA A 60 -4.35 -1.38 6.37
CA ALA A 60 -4.52 -0.46 5.25
C ALA A 60 -3.69 -0.90 4.04
N ALA A 61 -2.42 -1.27 4.24
CA ALA A 61 -1.56 -1.78 3.17
C ALA A 61 -2.09 -3.08 2.55
N ALA A 62 -2.57 -4.01 3.38
CA ALA A 62 -3.18 -5.26 2.92
C ALA A 62 -4.45 -5.01 2.09
N ALA A 63 -5.24 -4.00 2.44
CA ALA A 63 -6.50 -3.70 1.77
C ALA A 63 -6.32 -3.08 0.37
N VAL A 64 -5.17 -2.46 0.07
CA VAL A 64 -4.95 -1.73 -1.19
C VAL A 64 -5.10 -2.63 -2.44
N PRO A 65 -4.43 -3.78 -2.56
CA PRO A 65 -4.60 -4.66 -3.73
C PRO A 65 -6.04 -5.13 -3.93
N TRP A 66 -6.76 -5.44 -2.85
CA TRP A 66 -8.16 -5.87 -2.92
C TRP A 66 -9.09 -4.74 -3.33
N ALA A 67 -8.86 -3.53 -2.83
CA ALA A 67 -9.59 -2.35 -3.26
C ALA A 67 -9.37 -2.09 -4.76
N ARG A 68 -8.13 -2.20 -5.24
CA ARG A 68 -7.79 -2.05 -6.66
C ARG A 68 -8.50 -3.10 -7.53
N ILE A 69 -8.43 -4.38 -7.17
CA ILE A 69 -9.11 -5.48 -7.88
C ILE A 69 -10.63 -5.27 -7.87
N GLY A 70 -11.19 -4.85 -6.73
CA GLY A 70 -12.61 -4.52 -6.61
C GLY A 70 -13.04 -3.38 -7.54
N VAL A 71 -12.23 -2.32 -7.63
CA VAL A 71 -12.45 -1.19 -8.54
C VAL A 71 -12.39 -1.65 -10.01
N ASP A 72 -11.39 -2.44 -10.40
CA ASP A 72 -11.31 -2.99 -11.76
C ASP A 72 -12.54 -3.80 -12.13
N ARG A 73 -12.99 -4.66 -11.21
CA ARG A 73 -14.20 -5.49 -11.42
C ARG A 73 -15.44 -4.61 -11.55
N ALA A 74 -15.63 -3.63 -10.69
CA ALA A 74 -16.74 -2.70 -10.76
C ALA A 74 -16.74 -1.90 -12.07
N VAL A 75 -15.59 -1.35 -12.49
CA VAL A 75 -15.45 -0.62 -13.75
C VAL A 75 -15.70 -1.54 -14.96
N GLY A 76 -15.19 -2.77 -14.92
CA GLY A 76 -15.45 -3.78 -15.95
C GLY A 76 -16.95 -4.05 -16.11
N MET A 77 -17.64 -4.31 -15.00
CA MET A 77 -19.10 -4.52 -15.00
C MET A 77 -19.86 -3.33 -15.55
N LEU A 78 -19.49 -2.10 -15.18
CA LEU A 78 -20.09 -0.87 -15.72
C LEU A 78 -19.86 -0.70 -17.24
N ARG A 79 -18.81 -1.32 -17.79
CA ARG A 79 -18.48 -1.32 -19.22
C ARG A 79 -19.01 -2.57 -19.96
N GLY A 80 -19.82 -3.39 -19.30
CA GLY A 80 -20.35 -4.64 -19.89
C GLY A 80 -19.32 -5.76 -20.02
N VAL A 81 -18.15 -5.62 -19.39
CA VAL A 81 -17.09 -6.64 -19.37
C VAL A 81 -17.22 -7.46 -18.09
N ALA A 82 -17.78 -8.66 -18.21
CA ALA A 82 -17.78 -9.65 -17.15
C ALA A 82 -16.68 -10.68 -17.41
N LEU A 83 -15.73 -10.80 -16.48
CA LEU A 83 -14.78 -11.90 -16.49
C LEU A 83 -15.54 -13.20 -16.15
N PRO A 84 -15.27 -14.32 -16.86
CA PRO A 84 -15.80 -15.62 -16.50
C PRO A 84 -15.52 -15.93 -15.01
N PRO A 85 -16.45 -16.55 -14.29
CA PRO A 85 -16.31 -16.80 -12.85
C PRO A 85 -15.06 -17.63 -12.51
N GLU A 86 -14.60 -18.47 -13.45
CA GLU A 86 -13.42 -19.32 -13.33
C GLU A 86 -12.11 -18.50 -13.29
N ILE A 87 -12.11 -17.26 -13.81
CA ILE A 87 -10.94 -16.36 -13.79
C ILE A 87 -10.81 -15.65 -12.43
N GLY A 88 -11.88 -15.59 -11.64
CA GLY A 88 -11.85 -15.01 -10.29
C GLY A 88 -10.75 -15.59 -9.38
N PRO A 89 -10.72 -16.91 -9.15
CA PRO A 89 -9.69 -17.57 -8.35
C PRO A 89 -8.26 -17.33 -8.85
N LEU A 90 -8.06 -17.28 -10.18
CA LEU A 90 -6.74 -17.01 -10.76
C LEU A 90 -6.27 -15.58 -10.46
N VAL A 91 -7.15 -14.59 -10.59
CA VAL A 91 -6.82 -13.20 -10.25
C VAL A 91 -6.47 -13.07 -8.78
N ILE A 92 -7.23 -13.74 -7.92
CA ILE A 92 -6.99 -13.78 -6.47
C ILE A 92 -5.63 -14.41 -6.15
N ALA A 93 -5.34 -15.58 -6.73
CA ALA A 93 -4.13 -16.34 -6.43
C ALA A 93 -2.86 -15.65 -6.93
N PHE A 94 -2.85 -15.21 -8.20
CA PHE A 94 -1.64 -14.66 -8.82
C PHE A 94 -1.40 -13.20 -8.44
N PHE A 95 -2.45 -12.37 -8.45
CA PHE A 95 -2.33 -10.94 -8.18
C PHE A 95 -2.70 -10.61 -6.74
N GLY A 96 -3.86 -11.06 -6.26
CA GLY A 96 -4.34 -10.74 -4.92
C GLY A 96 -3.35 -11.11 -3.82
N VAL A 97 -2.91 -12.37 -3.76
CA VAL A 97 -1.97 -12.85 -2.72
C VAL A 97 -0.59 -12.22 -2.86
N SER A 98 0.00 -12.26 -4.07
CA SER A 98 1.34 -11.75 -4.31
C SER A 98 1.46 -10.24 -4.03
N TRP A 99 0.49 -9.45 -4.51
CA TRP A 99 0.46 -8.01 -4.26
C TRP A 99 0.20 -7.69 -2.80
N THR A 100 -0.66 -8.45 -2.12
CA THR A 100 -0.87 -8.29 -0.67
C THR A 100 0.44 -8.52 0.10
N GLY A 101 1.20 -9.56 -0.24
CA GLY A 101 2.51 -9.82 0.35
C GLY A 101 3.48 -8.66 0.17
N MET A 102 3.58 -8.10 -1.04
CA MET A 102 4.42 -6.93 -1.33
C MET A 102 3.98 -5.69 -0.56
N SER A 103 2.68 -5.36 -0.59
CA SER A 103 2.13 -4.18 0.09
C SER A 103 2.32 -4.25 1.61
N VAL A 104 2.03 -5.41 2.21
CA VAL A 104 2.23 -5.65 3.65
C VAL A 104 3.72 -5.62 4.00
N GLY A 105 4.58 -6.23 3.17
CA GLY A 105 6.03 -6.18 3.32
C GLY A 105 6.56 -4.74 3.35
N ALA A 106 6.06 -3.89 2.46
CA ALA A 106 6.38 -2.46 2.45
C ALA A 106 5.92 -1.73 3.72
N GLY A 107 4.68 -1.99 4.15
CA GLY A 107 4.15 -1.44 5.40
C GLY A 107 4.95 -1.87 6.63
N ALA A 108 5.40 -3.12 6.66
CA ALA A 108 6.25 -3.66 7.72
C ALA A 108 7.65 -3.02 7.70
N ALA A 109 8.26 -2.89 6.53
CA ALA A 109 9.55 -2.21 6.35
C ALA A 109 9.48 -0.76 6.83
N LEU A 110 8.40 -0.03 6.51
CA LEU A 110 8.16 1.33 7.00
C LEU A 110 8.03 1.37 8.53
N ALA A 111 7.31 0.41 9.13
CA ALA A 111 7.17 0.32 10.58
C ALA A 111 8.52 0.07 11.27
N VAL A 112 9.36 -0.79 10.70
CA VAL A 112 10.75 -1.02 11.17
C VAL A 112 11.57 0.26 11.04
N ALA A 113 11.54 0.93 9.90
CA ALA A 113 12.26 2.18 9.67
C ALA A 113 11.88 3.28 10.68
N ARG A 114 10.58 3.45 10.95
CA ARG A 114 10.08 4.38 11.98
C ARG A 114 10.60 4.06 13.37
N ARG A 115 10.65 2.76 13.74
CA ARG A 115 11.20 2.33 15.04
C ARG A 115 12.70 2.63 15.15
N VAL A 116 13.47 2.35 14.10
CA VAL A 116 14.91 2.61 14.06
C VAL A 116 15.18 4.11 14.16
N ALA A 117 14.47 4.93 13.37
CA ALA A 117 14.58 6.38 13.43
C ALA A 117 14.22 6.95 14.82
N GLY A 118 13.16 6.43 15.45
CA GLY A 118 12.75 6.84 16.80
C GLY A 118 13.73 6.41 17.91
N ARG A 119 14.49 5.33 17.71
CA ARG A 119 15.59 4.95 18.62
C ARG A 119 16.80 5.87 18.45
N ALA A 120 17.19 6.15 17.20
CA ALA A 120 18.29 7.05 16.90
C ALA A 120 18.04 8.47 17.41
N ALA A 121 16.81 8.99 17.26
CA ALA A 121 16.43 10.30 17.79
C ALA A 121 16.52 10.38 19.33
N ARG A 122 16.08 9.33 20.03
CA ARG A 122 16.19 9.25 21.51
C ARG A 122 17.64 9.14 21.99
N GLY A 123 18.48 8.37 21.29
CA GLY A 123 19.91 8.27 21.61
C GLY A 123 20.64 9.61 21.50
N ARG A 124 20.34 10.40 20.45
CA ARG A 124 20.87 11.77 20.28
C ARG A 124 20.42 12.73 21.37
N ALA A 125 19.16 12.63 21.81
CA ALA A 125 18.64 13.45 22.90
C ALA A 125 19.31 13.13 24.25
N SER A 126 19.60 11.85 24.53
CA SER A 126 20.32 11.46 25.76
C SER A 126 21.78 11.89 25.80
N THR A 127 22.45 12.04 24.64
CA THR A 127 23.83 12.57 24.57
C THR A 127 23.90 14.09 24.62
N ALA A 128 22.81 14.79 24.30
CA ALA A 128 22.74 16.26 24.33
C ALA A 128 22.22 16.82 25.66
N ALA A 129 21.77 15.96 26.59
CA ALA A 129 21.39 16.38 27.92
C ALA A 129 22.64 16.75 28.74
N PRO A 130 22.78 17.99 29.24
CA PRO A 130 23.90 18.34 30.12
C PRO A 130 23.79 17.50 31.40
N ARG A 131 24.90 16.86 31.79
CA ARG A 131 25.03 16.25 33.12
C ARG A 131 24.97 17.39 34.14
N ALA A 132 23.85 17.47 34.85
CA ALA A 132 23.70 18.32 36.03
C ALA A 132 24.59 17.80 37.16
#